data_AF-A0A0B6YSV3-F1
#
_entry.id   AF-A0A0B6YSV3-F1
#
_cell.length_a   1.000
_cell.length_b   1.000
_cell.length_c   1.000
_cell.angle_alpha   90.00
_cell.angle_beta   90.00
_cell.angle_gamma   90.00
#
_symmetry.space_group_name_H-M   'P 1'
#
loop_
_entity.id
_entity.type
_entity.pdbx_description
1 polymer ?
#
loop_
_entity_poly.entity_id
_entity_poly.type
_entity_poly.pdbx_seq_one_letter_code
_entity_poly.pdbx_strand_id
1 'polypeptide(L)' 'TKQLFPSEPDVPPANELMSQAEVYIVESDAIFDFPRPELPNVKLIGGLSVGPAKELQEPFKSFVERSQKEGVGIAV' A
#
# COMPACT_ATOMS: atom_id res chain seq x y z
N THR A 1 13.07 18.84 4.58
CA THR A 1 11.77 18.15 4.75
C THR A 1 10.70 19.22 4.90
N LYS A 2 9.89 19.43 3.86
CA LYS A 2 8.88 20.51 3.85
C LYS A 2 7.77 20.20 4.85
N GLN A 3 7.37 21.20 5.61
CA GLN A 3 6.24 21.15 6.52
C GLN A 3 4.96 20.98 5.68
N LEU A 4 4.39 19.78 5.71
CA LEU A 4 3.26 19.36 4.89
C LEU A 4 1.91 19.83 5.47
N PHE A 5 1.91 20.24 6.74
CA PHE A 5 0.72 20.66 7.47
C PHE A 5 0.85 22.14 7.88
N PRO A 6 -0.21 22.95 7.77
CA PRO A 6 -0.21 24.31 8.29
C PRO A 6 0.12 24.29 9.79
N SER A 7 1.02 25.15 10.24
CA SER A 7 1.25 25.37 11.67
C SER A 7 0.12 26.22 12.23
N GLU A 8 -1.04 25.61 12.45
CA GLU A 8 -2.11 26.21 13.23
C GLU A 8 -1.67 26.32 14.70
N PRO A 9 -1.95 27.43 15.39
CA PRO A 9 -1.41 27.70 16.73
C PRO A 9 -1.83 26.67 17.79
N ASP A 10 -2.92 25.94 17.56
CA ASP A 10 -3.46 24.92 18.47
C ASP A 10 -3.06 23.47 18.09
N VAL A 11 -2.36 23.27 16.97
CA VAL A 11 -1.97 21.92 16.50
C VAL A 11 -0.47 21.72 16.78
N PRO A 12 -0.10 20.73 17.62
CA PRO A 12 1.30 20.43 17.89
C PRO A 12 2.06 20.10 16.60
N PRO A 13 3.37 20.39 16.54
CA PRO A 13 4.22 19.99 15.42
C PRO A 13 4.07 18.51 15.08
N ALA A 14 4.09 18.18 13.78
CA ALA A 14 3.82 16.82 13.30
C ALA A 14 4.73 15.75 13.95
N ASN A 15 5.96 16.08 14.32
CA ASN A 15 6.86 15.18 15.03
C ASN A 15 6.39 14.86 16.45
N GLU A 16 5.75 15.80 17.14
CA GLU A 16 5.18 15.61 18.47
C GLU A 16 3.87 14.82 18.40
N LEU A 17 3.03 15.10 17.39
CA LEU A 17 1.84 14.30 17.13
C LEU A 17 2.19 12.86 16.76
N MET A 18 3.21 12.68 15.90
CA MET A 18 3.70 11.35 15.58
C MET A 18 4.25 10.67 16.82
N SER A 19 5.05 11.31 17.68
CA SER A 19 5.61 10.64 18.87
C SER A 19 4.56 10.25 19.92
N GLN A 20 3.41 10.92 19.94
CA GLN A 20 2.28 10.62 20.84
C GLN A 20 1.29 9.60 20.26
N ALA A 21 1.44 9.17 19.01
CA ALA A 21 0.52 8.23 18.38
C ALA A 21 0.67 6.82 18.95
N GLU A 22 -0.43 6.24 19.44
CA GLU A 22 -0.47 4.85 19.92
C GLU A 22 -0.41 3.83 18.79
N VAL A 23 -0.89 4.19 17.60
CA VAL A 23 -0.92 3.33 16.40
C VAL A 23 -0.57 4.17 15.18
N TYR A 24 0.28 3.62 14.30
CA TYR A 24 0.55 4.19 12.99
C TYR A 24 -0.05 3.33 11.90
N ILE A 25 -0.77 3.96 10.99
CA ILE A 25 -1.27 3.32 9.77
C ILE A 25 -0.47 3.91 8.62
N VAL A 26 0.38 3.10 7.99
CA VAL A 26 1.31 3.55 6.95
C VAL A 26 0.92 2.89 5.64
N GLU A 27 0.80 3.69 4.59
CA GLU A 27 0.60 3.18 3.23
C GLU A 27 1.95 2.65 2.71
N SER A 28 2.10 1.32 2.59
CA SER A 28 3.33 0.63 2.20
C SER A 28 3.02 -0.81 1.77
N ASP A 29 3.67 -1.27 0.69
CA ASP A 29 3.53 -2.62 0.15
C ASP A 29 4.81 -3.42 0.38
N ALA A 30 4.72 -4.48 1.19
CA ALA A 30 5.87 -5.31 1.55
C ALA A 30 6.56 -6.02 0.36
N ILE A 31 5.90 -6.11 -0.81
CA ILE A 31 6.47 -6.73 -2.02
C ILE A 31 7.37 -5.74 -2.76
N PHE A 32 7.02 -4.45 -2.77
CA PHE A 32 7.76 -3.42 -3.50
C PHE A 32 8.69 -2.61 -2.60
N ASP A 33 8.38 -2.51 -1.31
CA ASP A 33 9.16 -1.75 -0.35
C ASP A 33 10.31 -2.57 0.23
N PHE A 34 11.43 -1.88 0.49
CA PHE A 34 12.59 -2.50 1.11
C PHE A 34 12.25 -3.01 2.52
N PRO A 35 12.58 -4.27 2.87
CA PRO A 35 12.23 -4.85 4.14
C PRO A 35 12.92 -4.08 5.27
N ARG A 36 12.11 -3.49 6.14
CA ARG A 36 12.55 -2.68 7.27
C ARG A 36 11.80 -3.13 8.52
N PRO A 37 12.46 -3.20 9.69
CA PRO A 37 11.78 -3.55 10.94
C PRO A 37 10.64 -2.57 11.23
N GLU A 38 9.45 -3.12 11.49
CA GLU A 38 8.28 -2.37 11.94
C GLU A 38 8.17 -2.42 13.46
N LEU A 39 7.77 -1.31 14.06
CA LEU A 39 7.43 -1.30 15.48
C LEU A 39 6.10 -2.03 15.71
N PRO A 40 5.86 -2.65 16.88
CA PRO A 40 4.61 -3.37 17.16
C PRO A 40 3.34 -2.52 17.02
N ASN A 41 3.47 -1.20 17.11
CA ASN A 41 2.39 -0.23 16.96
C ASN A 41 2.22 0.30 15.53
N VAL A 42 3.02 -0.15 14.56
CA VAL A 42 2.89 0.23 13.16
C VAL A 42 2.14 -0.87 12.42
N LYS A 43 1.13 -0.47 11.64
CA LYS A 43 0.42 -1.35 10.74
C LYS A 43 0.55 -0.81 9.31
N LEU A 44 1.21 -1.59 8.46
CA LEU A 44 1.23 -1.30 7.04
C LEU A 44 -0.13 -1.68 6.42
N ILE A 45 -0.71 -0.71 5.73
CA ILE A 45 -1.86 -0.86 4.84
C ILE A 45 -1.38 -0.51 3.43
N GLY A 46 -2.01 -0.99 2.37
CA GLY A 46 -1.57 -0.64 1.00
C GLY A 46 -0.91 -1.77 0.22
N GLY A 47 -1.47 -2.97 0.30
CA GLY A 47 -1.28 -3.94 -0.77
C GLY A 47 -2.11 -3.53 -2.00
N LEU A 48 -1.56 -3.63 -3.21
CA LEU A 48 -2.28 -3.37 -4.47
C LEU A 48 -3.58 -4.20 -4.64
N SER A 49 -3.80 -5.19 -3.78
CA SER A 49 -4.94 -6.10 -3.82
C SER A 49 -5.78 -6.07 -2.52
N VAL A 50 -6.43 -4.95 -2.20
CA VAL A 50 -7.39 -4.87 -1.06
C VAL A 50 -8.77 -5.46 -1.42
N GLY A 51 -8.80 -6.56 -2.18
CA GLY A 51 -10.02 -7.26 -2.56
C GLY A 51 -9.77 -8.43 -3.52
N PRO A 52 -10.70 -9.38 -3.63
CA PRO A 52 -10.62 -10.44 -4.64
C PRO A 52 -10.55 -9.81 -6.03
N ALA A 53 -9.62 -10.30 -6.87
CA ALA A 53 -9.49 -9.84 -8.24
C ALA A 53 -10.82 -9.98 -8.98
N LYS A 54 -11.24 -8.94 -9.71
CA LYS A 54 -12.40 -9.04 -10.60
C LYS A 54 -12.12 -10.08 -11.68
N GLU A 55 -13.15 -10.82 -12.09
CA GLU A 55 -13.03 -11.74 -13.22
C GLU A 55 -12.53 -10.98 -14.46
N LEU A 56 -11.62 -11.62 -15.19
CA LEU A 56 -11.07 -11.08 -16.41
C LEU A 56 -12.17 -11.02 -17.48
N GLN A 57 -12.40 -9.83 -18.04
CA GLN A 57 -13.40 -9.66 -19.09
C GLN A 57 -12.90 -10.25 -20.43
N GLU A 58 -13.83 -10.68 -21.28
CA GLU A 58 -13.49 -11.01 -22.67
C GLU A 58 -13.00 -9.76 -23.40
N PRO A 59 -11.99 -9.86 -24.29
CA PRO A 59 -11.35 -11.08 -24.83
C PRO A 59 -10.11 -11.54 -24.04
N PHE A 60 -9.79 -10.89 -22.92
CA PHE A 60 -8.54 -11.16 -22.20
C PHE A 60 -8.58 -12.53 -21.51
N LYS A 61 -9.75 -12.98 -21.07
CA LYS A 61 -9.95 -14.32 -20.52
C LYS A 61 -9.63 -15.40 -21.55
N SER A 62 -10.25 -15.34 -22.74
CA SER A 62 -9.94 -16.28 -23.83
C SER A 62 -8.48 -16.20 -24.30
N PHE A 63 -7.84 -15.04 -24.24
CA PHE A 63 -6.40 -14.88 -24.52
C PHE A 63 -5.52 -15.60 -23.49
N VAL A 64 -5.77 -15.42 -22.19
CA VAL A 64 -4.99 -16.05 -21.10
C VAL A 64 -5.21 -17.57 -21.09
N GLU A 65 -6.45 -18.02 -21.26
CA GLU A 65 -6.80 -19.45 -21.33
C GLU A 65 -6.13 -20.13 -22.55
N ARG A 66 -6.06 -19.45 -23.69
CA ARG A 66 -5.33 -19.94 -24.87
C ARG A 66 -3.82 -19.95 -24.68
N SER A 67 -3.29 -19.01 -23.88
CA SER A 67 -1.85 -18.80 -23.69
C SER A 67 -1.25 -19.65 -22.57
N GLN A 68 -1.99 -20.59 -21.97
CA GLN A 68 -1.55 -21.48 -20.87
C GLN A 68 -0.20 -22.22 -21.08
N LYS A 69 0.36 -22.23 -22.30
CA LYS A 69 1.69 -22.79 -22.61
C LYS A 69 2.86 -21.82 -22.45
N GLU A 70 2.64 -20.51 -22.46
CA GLU A 70 3.66 -19.48 -22.30
C GLU A 70 3.17 -18.49 -21.23
N GLY A 71 3.74 -18.58 -20.03
CA GLY A 71 3.19 -17.93 -18.83
C GLY A 71 2.84 -16.46 -19.03
N VAL A 72 1.61 -16.09 -18.68
CA VAL A 72 1.12 -14.71 -18.71
C VAL A 72 1.25 -14.11 -17.32
N GLY A 73 2.08 -13.06 -17.18
CA GLY A 73 2.14 -12.25 -15.97
C GLY A 73 1.02 -11.21 -15.98
N ILE A 74 0.11 -11.30 -15.01
CA ILE A 74 -0.88 -10.25 -14.73
C ILE A 74 -0.27 -9.38 -13.63
N ALA A 75 0.11 -8.16 -13.98
CA ALA A 75 0.42 -7.11 -13.01
C ALA A 75 -0.88 -6.37 -12.69
N VAL A 76 -1.27 -6.39 -11.43
CA VAL A 76 -2.39 -5.59 -10.88
C VAL A 76 -1.81 -4.29 -10.35
#